data_AF-A0A8H5CHR1-F1
#
_entry.id   AF-A0A8H5CHR1-F1
#
_cell.length_a   1.000
_cell.length_b   1.000
_cell.length_c   1.000
_cell.angle_alpha   90.00
_cell.angle_beta   90.00
_cell.angle_gamma   90.00
#
_symmetry.space_group_name_H-M   'P 1'
#
loop_
_entity.id
_entity.type
_entity.pdbx_description
1 polymer ?
#
loop_
_entity_poly.entity_id
_entity_poly.type
_entity_poly.pdbx_seq_one_letter_code
_entity_poly.pdbx_strand_id
1 'polypeptide(L)'
;MPAAEFSLCSLLFQKLYINDYNIEADNAKLRGLVGPVSRINKFNPGTIDAIGMQSHLAVGGSADLEKALLIASDTVKEVAVTEVDIVNAIVTDYVGVVKACVAVTKCAGVTIWGISDRDRRATLLLWDSAYKPRPAYHAIINAL
;
A
#
# COMPACT_ATOMS: atom_id res chain seq x y z
N MET A 1 -7.38 27.71 -27.49
CA MET A 1 -8.04 27.42 -26.19
C MET A 1 -9.40 26.80 -26.51
N PRO A 2 -9.87 25.74 -25.82
CA PRO A 2 -9.36 25.22 -24.55
C PRO A 2 -8.96 23.73 -24.59
N ALA A 3 -7.72 23.44 -24.18
CA ALA A 3 -7.31 22.11 -23.70
C ALA A 3 -7.81 21.84 -22.25
N ALA A 4 -8.72 22.68 -21.75
CA ALA A 4 -9.21 22.63 -20.37
C ALA A 4 -10.39 21.66 -20.18
N GLU A 5 -11.10 21.28 -21.23
CA GLU A 5 -12.28 20.40 -21.11
C GLU A 5 -11.95 18.94 -20.80
N PHE A 6 -10.83 18.41 -21.32
CA PHE A 6 -10.38 17.05 -20.95
C PHE A 6 -9.86 16.96 -19.50
N SER A 7 -9.38 18.07 -18.95
CA SER A 7 -8.84 18.11 -17.58
C SER A 7 -9.94 17.98 -16.51
N LEU A 8 -11.15 18.46 -16.79
CA LEU A 8 -12.27 18.41 -15.85
C LEU A 8 -12.93 17.03 -15.79
N CYS A 9 -12.93 16.28 -16.90
CA CYS A 9 -13.44 14.90 -16.94
C CYS A 9 -12.55 13.93 -16.13
N SER A 10 -11.29 14.29 -15.89
CA SER A 10 -10.33 13.48 -15.12
C SER A 10 -10.63 13.45 -13.61
N LEU A 11 -11.50 14.33 -13.10
CA LEU A 11 -11.87 14.43 -11.69
C LEU A 11 -13.12 13.59 -11.32
N LEU A 12 -13.76 12.93 -12.31
CA LEU A 12 -14.99 12.15 -12.12
C LEU A 12 -14.80 10.63 -12.29
N PHE A 13 -13.57 10.15 -12.52
CA PHE A 13 -13.31 8.72 -12.65
C PHE A 13 -12.75 8.12 -11.36
N GLN A 14 -13.40 7.06 -10.90
CA GLN A 14 -12.89 6.18 -9.85
C GLN A 14 -11.54 5.60 -10.31
N LYS A 15 -10.51 5.71 -9.46
CA LYS A 15 -9.21 5.11 -9.75
C LYS A 15 -9.32 3.59 -9.79
N LEU A 16 -8.85 2.95 -10.87
CA LEU A 16 -8.85 1.50 -10.97
C LEU A 16 -7.56 0.91 -10.39
N TYR A 17 -7.71 0.17 -9.30
CA TYR A 17 -6.63 -0.52 -8.60
C TYR A 17 -6.58 -2.00 -8.96
N ILE A 18 -5.36 -2.53 -9.16
CA ILE A 18 -5.09 -3.95 -8.97
C ILE A 18 -4.52 -4.13 -7.57
N ASN A 19 -5.14 -5.01 -6.77
CA ASN A 19 -4.78 -5.24 -5.38
C ASN A 19 -4.35 -6.69 -5.18
N ASP A 20 -3.21 -6.94 -4.54
CA ASP A 20 -2.72 -8.29 -4.28
C ASP A 20 -1.79 -8.35 -3.05
N TYR A 21 -1.59 -9.54 -2.50
CA TYR A 21 -0.68 -9.85 -1.39
C TYR A 21 0.61 -10.51 -1.87
N ASN A 22 1.63 -10.58 -1.01
CA ASN A 22 2.94 -11.19 -1.31
C ASN A 22 3.68 -10.51 -2.48
N ILE A 23 3.45 -9.22 -2.68
CA ILE A 23 4.14 -8.37 -3.67
C ILE A 23 4.99 -7.28 -3.01
N GLU A 24 5.17 -7.34 -1.69
CA GLU A 24 5.89 -6.37 -0.85
C GLU A 24 7.43 -6.55 -0.88
N ALA A 25 7.94 -7.30 -1.86
CA ALA A 25 9.36 -7.47 -2.13
C ALA A 25 9.60 -7.60 -3.65
N ASP A 26 10.86 -7.41 -4.07
CA ASP A 26 11.29 -7.67 -5.45
C ASP A 26 11.32 -9.17 -5.75
N ASN A 27 10.14 -9.74 -5.95
CA ASN A 27 9.93 -11.17 -6.13
C ASN A 27 9.22 -11.47 -7.46
N ALA A 28 9.14 -12.76 -7.80
CA ALA A 28 8.51 -13.21 -9.03
C ALA A 28 7.03 -12.80 -9.16
N LYS A 29 6.29 -12.68 -8.04
CA LYS A 29 4.88 -12.29 -8.05
C LYS A 29 4.73 -10.81 -8.40
N LEU A 30 5.51 -9.93 -7.76
CA LEU A 30 5.54 -8.51 -8.10
C LEU A 30 5.93 -8.32 -9.58
N ARG A 31 7.00 -8.97 -10.04
CA ARG A 31 7.44 -8.91 -11.45
C ARG A 31 6.38 -9.45 -12.42
N GLY A 32 5.71 -10.52 -12.02
CA GLY A 32 4.60 -11.14 -12.75
C GLY A 32 3.36 -10.25 -12.82
N LEU A 33 3.15 -9.36 -11.85
CA LEU A 33 2.06 -8.38 -11.82
C LEU A 33 2.39 -7.13 -12.64
N VAL A 34 3.56 -6.52 -12.43
CA VAL A 34 3.93 -5.26 -13.12
C VAL A 34 4.09 -5.44 -14.64
N GLY A 35 4.49 -6.63 -15.11
CA GLY A 35 4.65 -6.92 -16.53
C GLY A 35 3.33 -6.77 -17.33
N PRO A 36 2.27 -7.51 -17.00
CA PRO A 36 0.93 -7.33 -17.56
C PRO A 36 0.40 -5.91 -17.42
N VAL A 37 0.53 -5.28 -16.24
CA VAL A 37 0.06 -3.90 -16.01
C VAL A 37 0.73 -2.92 -16.99
N SER A 38 2.05 -3.02 -17.13
CA SER A 38 2.81 -2.21 -18.10
C SER A 38 2.33 -2.43 -19.53
N ARG A 39 2.05 -3.68 -19.94
CA ARG A 39 1.55 -3.98 -21.30
C ARG A 39 0.16 -3.41 -21.53
N ILE A 40 -0.75 -3.55 -20.57
CA ILE A 40 -2.11 -3.02 -20.64
C ILE A 40 -2.06 -1.49 -20.76
N ASN A 41 -1.31 -0.82 -19.89
CA ASN A 41 -1.19 0.63 -19.91
C ASN A 41 -0.43 1.17 -21.14
N LYS A 42 0.45 0.38 -21.77
CA LYS A 42 1.05 0.73 -23.07
C LYS A 42 0.06 0.64 -24.23
N PHE A 43 -0.82 -0.36 -24.21
CA PHE A 43 -1.82 -0.56 -25.27
C PHE A 43 -3.02 0.38 -25.14
N ASN A 44 -3.49 0.60 -23.91
CA ASN A 44 -4.58 1.52 -23.61
C ASN A 44 -4.21 2.36 -22.37
N PRO A 45 -3.58 3.53 -22.57
CA PRO A 45 -3.10 4.39 -21.48
C PRO A 45 -4.18 4.74 -20.46
N GLY A 46 -3.85 4.59 -19.18
CA GLY A 46 -4.76 4.92 -18.08
C GLY A 46 -5.83 3.88 -17.79
N THR A 47 -5.70 2.65 -18.29
CA THR A 47 -6.62 1.55 -17.93
C THR A 47 -6.47 1.15 -16.46
N ILE A 48 -5.23 1.00 -15.98
CA ILE A 48 -4.93 0.66 -14.59
C ILE A 48 -4.22 1.87 -13.97
N ASP A 49 -4.88 2.53 -13.03
CA ASP A 49 -4.35 3.73 -12.39
C ASP A 49 -3.35 3.41 -11.30
N ALA A 50 -3.53 2.30 -10.59
CA ALA A 50 -2.76 2.00 -9.40
C ALA A 50 -2.57 0.51 -9.10
N ILE A 51 -1.55 0.25 -8.27
CA ILE A 51 -1.29 -1.06 -7.66
C ILE A 51 -1.38 -0.92 -6.14
N GLY A 52 -2.23 -1.73 -5.52
CA GLY A 52 -2.38 -1.86 -4.07
C GLY A 52 -1.62 -3.08 -3.56
N MET A 53 -0.84 -2.89 -2.50
CA MET A 53 -0.17 -3.96 -1.76
C MET A 53 -0.93 -4.22 -0.48
N GLN A 54 -1.51 -5.41 -0.34
CA GLN A 54 -2.27 -5.76 0.86
C GLN A 54 -1.41 -5.61 2.10
N SER A 55 -0.14 -6.04 2.06
CA SER A 55 0.78 -5.95 3.20
C SER A 55 0.29 -6.69 4.45
N HIS A 56 -0.18 -7.93 4.29
CA HIS A 56 -0.32 -8.89 5.38
C HIS A 56 1.06 -9.43 5.76
N LEU A 57 1.75 -8.78 6.69
CA LEU A 57 3.18 -8.98 6.92
C LEU A 57 3.47 -9.92 8.09
N ALA A 58 4.44 -10.81 7.87
CA ALA A 58 5.16 -11.46 8.97
C ALA A 58 6.16 -10.49 9.62
N VAL A 59 6.75 -10.91 10.74
CA VAL A 59 7.82 -10.16 11.43
C VAL A 59 8.98 -9.88 10.46
N GLY A 60 9.40 -8.63 10.35
CA GLY A 60 10.43 -8.16 9.43
C GLY A 60 9.93 -7.91 7.99
N GLY A 61 8.64 -8.11 7.71
CA GLY A 61 8.08 -8.06 6.36
C GLY A 61 8.06 -6.68 5.71
N SER A 62 8.38 -5.60 6.44
CA SER A 62 8.42 -4.25 5.88
C SER A 62 9.74 -3.89 5.20
N ALA A 63 10.79 -4.71 5.36
CA ALA A 63 12.16 -4.34 4.99
C ALA A 63 12.33 -4.02 3.49
N ASP A 64 11.64 -4.74 2.61
CA ASP A 64 11.72 -4.58 1.16
C ASP A 64 10.58 -3.76 0.55
N LEU A 65 9.64 -3.27 1.37
CA LEU A 65 8.40 -2.65 0.88
C LEU A 65 8.65 -1.38 0.08
N GLU A 66 9.59 -0.53 0.49
CA GLU A 66 9.94 0.70 -0.25
C GLU A 66 10.38 0.37 -1.68
N LYS A 67 11.29 -0.60 -1.81
CA LYS A 67 11.78 -1.07 -3.12
C LYS A 67 10.65 -1.67 -3.95
N ALA A 68 9.76 -2.45 -3.34
CA ALA A 68 8.61 -3.01 -4.02
C ALA A 68 7.66 -1.91 -4.54
N LEU A 69 7.34 -0.92 -3.71
CA LEU A 69 6.51 0.23 -4.07
C LEU A 69 7.12 1.00 -5.24
N LEU A 70 8.44 1.24 -5.23
CA LEU A 70 9.15 1.87 -6.35
C LEU A 70 8.98 1.08 -7.65
N ILE A 71 9.24 -0.23 -7.63
CA ILE A 71 9.09 -1.12 -8.79
C ILE A 71 7.65 -1.09 -9.34
N ALA A 72 6.64 -1.17 -8.46
CA ALA A 72 5.25 -1.10 -8.88
C ALA A 72 4.93 0.25 -9.53
N SER A 73 5.39 1.33 -8.90
CA SER A 73 5.10 2.72 -9.28
C SER A 73 5.64 3.11 -10.66
N ASP A 74 6.60 2.37 -11.22
CA ASP A 74 7.12 2.61 -12.58
C ASP A 74 6.07 2.37 -13.68
N THR A 75 5.03 1.58 -13.38
CA THR A 75 4.04 1.13 -14.39
C THR A 75 2.66 1.77 -14.26
N VAL A 76 2.45 2.53 -13.17
CA VAL A 76 1.16 3.13 -12.79
C VAL A 76 1.33 4.57 -12.31
N LYS A 77 0.21 5.27 -12.13
CA LYS A 77 0.20 6.66 -11.64
C LYS A 77 0.36 6.71 -10.13
N GLU A 78 -0.12 5.68 -9.44
CA GLU A 78 -0.24 5.64 -7.99
C GLU A 78 0.02 4.23 -7.44
N VAL A 79 0.54 4.14 -6.22
CA VAL A 79 0.61 2.89 -5.46
C VAL A 79 0.00 3.13 -4.08
N ALA A 80 -0.40 2.08 -3.37
CA ALA A 80 -0.84 2.22 -1.99
C ALA A 80 -0.58 0.95 -1.18
N VAL A 81 -0.48 1.11 0.13
CA VAL A 81 -0.61 0.00 1.07
C VAL A 81 -2.08 -0.06 1.50
N THR A 82 -2.76 -1.16 1.24
CA THR A 82 -4.24 -1.20 1.23
C THR A 82 -4.85 -1.96 2.40
N GLU A 83 -4.13 -2.92 2.99
CA GLU A 83 -4.71 -3.85 3.97
C GLU A 83 -3.68 -4.22 5.07
N VAL A 84 -2.84 -3.27 5.49
CA VAL A 84 -1.72 -3.64 6.37
C VAL A 84 -2.22 -4.19 7.70
N ASP A 85 -1.75 -5.38 8.03
CA ASP A 85 -1.74 -5.95 9.37
C ASP A 85 -0.45 -6.77 9.56
N ILE A 86 0.10 -6.79 10.77
CA ILE A 86 1.47 -7.29 11.00
C ILE A 86 1.47 -8.22 12.19
N VAL A 87 1.99 -9.44 12.00
CA VAL A 87 2.13 -10.45 13.06
C VAL A 87 2.78 -9.84 14.30
N ASN A 88 2.14 -10.00 15.46
CA ASN A 88 2.53 -9.45 16.76
C ASN A 88 2.55 -7.92 16.88
N ALA A 89 1.94 -7.21 15.92
CA ALA A 89 1.93 -5.76 15.85
C ALA A 89 3.32 -5.14 16.04
N ILE A 90 4.33 -5.71 15.36
CA ILE A 90 5.74 -5.30 15.50
C ILE A 90 5.89 -3.82 15.18
N VAL A 91 6.41 -3.08 16.16
CA VAL A 91 6.54 -1.62 16.12
C VAL A 91 7.42 -1.17 14.96
N THR A 92 8.57 -1.82 14.77
CA THR A 92 9.53 -1.44 13.73
C THR A 92 8.96 -1.65 12.33
N ASP A 93 8.15 -2.69 12.14
CA ASP A 93 7.56 -2.99 10.83
C ASP A 93 6.44 -2.01 10.50
N TYR A 94 5.57 -1.69 11.46
CA TYR A 94 4.52 -0.67 11.27
C TYR A 94 5.10 0.71 10.92
N VAL A 95 6.17 1.12 11.62
CA VAL A 95 6.91 2.35 11.29
C VAL A 95 7.58 2.22 9.92
N GLY A 96 8.15 1.06 9.60
CA GLY A 96 8.77 0.77 8.31
C GLY A 96 7.78 0.92 7.14
N VAL A 97 6.56 0.40 7.28
CA VAL A 97 5.50 0.52 6.26
C VAL A 97 5.15 1.97 5.98
N VAL A 98 4.93 2.76 7.03
CA VAL A 98 4.58 4.18 6.89
C VAL A 98 5.72 4.96 6.26
N LYS A 99 6.97 4.74 6.70
CA LYS A 99 8.14 5.38 6.11
C LYS A 99 8.35 5.00 4.65
N ALA A 100 8.18 3.73 4.30
CA ALA A 100 8.29 3.25 2.93
C ALA A 100 7.27 3.95 2.00
N CYS A 101 6.02 4.09 2.44
CA CYS A 101 5.02 4.82 1.68
C CYS A 101 5.37 6.32 1.56
N VAL A 102 5.77 6.98 2.65
CA VAL A 102 6.17 8.39 2.63
C VAL A 102 7.37 8.66 1.71
N ALA A 103 8.32 7.71 1.63
CA ALA A 103 9.50 7.83 0.77
C ALA A 103 9.17 7.72 -0.73
N VAL A 104 8.04 7.09 -1.10
CA VAL A 104 7.64 6.90 -2.49
C VAL A 104 6.59 7.94 -2.87
N THR A 105 6.96 8.95 -3.67
CA THR A 105 6.09 10.07 -4.06
C THR A 105 4.73 9.65 -4.65
N LYS A 106 4.67 8.49 -5.32
CA LYS A 106 3.43 7.94 -5.91
C LYS A 106 2.58 7.15 -4.91
N CYS A 107 3.01 6.97 -3.65
CA CYS A 107 2.23 6.26 -2.65
C CYS A 107 1.10 7.15 -2.11
N ALA A 108 -0.14 6.73 -2.36
CA ALA A 108 -1.34 7.50 -1.99
C ALA A 108 -1.62 7.47 -0.48
N GLY A 109 -1.15 6.44 0.21
CA GLY A 109 -1.38 6.26 1.63
C GLY A 109 -1.28 4.81 2.09
N VAL A 110 -1.57 4.64 3.37
CA VAL A 110 -1.57 3.36 4.09
C VAL A 110 -2.94 3.15 4.72
N THR A 111 -3.58 2.02 4.42
CA THR A 111 -4.83 1.58 5.03
C THR A 111 -4.58 0.34 5.87
N ILE A 112 -4.96 0.39 7.14
CA ILE A 112 -4.82 -0.72 8.09
C ILE A 112 -6.05 -1.62 7.94
N TRP A 113 -5.85 -2.94 7.95
CA TRP A 113 -6.94 -3.90 7.79
C TRP A 113 -7.73 -4.12 9.09
N GLY A 114 -8.40 -3.07 9.55
CA GLY A 114 -9.22 -3.08 10.75
C GLY A 114 -8.66 -2.22 11.88
N ILE A 115 -9.44 -2.12 12.95
CA ILE A 115 -9.11 -1.24 14.09
C ILE A 115 -8.51 -2.03 15.24
N SER A 116 -9.19 -3.08 15.71
CA SER A 116 -8.87 -3.75 16.98
C SER A 116 -8.79 -5.26 16.81
N ASP A 117 -7.91 -5.88 17.60
CA ASP A 117 -7.79 -7.34 17.68
C ASP A 117 -8.95 -8.03 18.44
N ARG A 118 -10.03 -7.31 18.80
CA ARG A 118 -11.16 -7.85 19.58
C ARG A 118 -11.77 -9.12 18.98
N ASP A 119 -11.99 -9.11 17.67
CA ASP A 119 -12.59 -10.23 16.92
C ASP A 119 -11.53 -11.02 16.12
N ARG A 120 -10.24 -10.79 16.41
CA ARG A 120 -9.11 -11.47 15.76
C ARG A 120 -8.60 -12.59 16.66
N ARG A 121 -8.07 -13.66 16.03
CA ARG A 121 -7.41 -14.77 16.74
C ARG A 121 -5.93 -14.51 17.05
N ALA A 122 -5.39 -13.39 16.58
CA ALA A 122 -3.98 -13.03 16.66
C ALA A 122 -3.82 -11.54 16.98
N THR A 123 -2.64 -11.17 17.49
CA THR A 123 -2.26 -9.76 17.68
C THR A 123 -1.70 -9.25 16.35
N LEU A 124 -2.45 -8.39 15.67
CA LEU A 124 -2.10 -7.91 14.33
C LEU A 124 -2.20 -6.39 14.19
N LEU A 125 -3.19 -5.79 14.86
CA LEU A 125 -3.62 -4.42 14.63
C LEU A 125 -3.04 -3.44 15.66
N LEU A 126 -3.29 -2.15 15.42
CA LEU A 126 -2.79 -1.06 16.25
C LEU A 126 -3.55 -0.85 17.56
N TRP A 127 -4.73 -1.45 17.73
CA TRP A 127 -5.48 -1.46 18.99
C TRP A 127 -5.69 -2.88 19.49
N ASP A 128 -5.60 -3.06 20.81
CA ASP A 128 -5.88 -4.34 21.46
C ASP A 128 -7.39 -4.66 21.51
N SER A 129 -7.74 -5.80 22.11
CA SER A 129 -9.14 -6.26 22.22
C SER A 129 -10.04 -5.38 23.09
N ALA A 130 -9.46 -4.48 23.89
CA ALA A 130 -10.17 -3.48 24.70
C ALA A 130 -10.16 -2.08 24.04
N TYR A 131 -9.80 -1.99 22.76
CA TYR A 131 -9.63 -0.75 22.00
C TYR A 131 -8.63 0.22 22.64
N LYS A 132 -7.60 -0.28 23.32
CA LYS A 132 -6.48 0.54 23.77
C LYS A 132 -5.39 0.57 22.69
N PRO A 133 -4.83 1.75 22.39
CA PRO A 133 -3.76 1.86 21.40
C PRO A 133 -2.52 1.09 21.87
N ARG A 134 -1.87 0.39 20.95
CA ARG A 134 -0.62 -0.32 21.18
C ARG A 134 0.58 0.59 20.96
N PRO A 135 1.80 0.20 21.39
CA PRO A 135 3.02 0.97 21.14
C PRO A 135 3.25 1.32 19.67
N ALA A 136 2.88 0.45 18.73
CA ALA A 136 3.00 0.68 17.30
C ALA A 136 2.22 1.92 16.82
N TYR A 137 1.03 2.17 17.38
CA TYR A 137 0.22 3.36 17.06
C TYR A 137 0.98 4.65 17.39
N HIS A 138 1.51 4.74 18.61
CA HIS A 138 2.28 5.91 19.06
C HIS A 138 3.60 6.06 18.30
N ALA A 139 4.25 4.95 17.96
CA ALA A 139 5.50 4.98 17.20
C ALA A 139 5.32 5.50 15.78
N ILE A 140 4.21 5.16 15.09
CA ILE A 140 3.87 5.73 13.78
C ILE A 140 3.73 7.25 13.88
N ILE A 141 2.98 7.75 14.86
CA ILE A 141 2.76 9.20 15.05
C ILE A 141 4.08 9.92 15.29
N ASN A 142 4.97 9.37 16.11
CA ASN A 142 6.26 9.98 16.42
C ASN A 142 7.27 9.92 15.26
N ALA A 143 7.00 9.12 14.23
CA ALA A 143 7.89 8.93 13.09
C ALA A 143 7.56 9.85 11.90
N LEU A 144 6.47 10.61 11.98
CA LEU A 144 5.99 11.59 11.00
C LEU A 144 6.19 13.01 11.53
#